data_AF-A0A1G0ZLF5-F1
#
_entry.id   AF-A0A1G0ZLF5-F1
#
_cell.length_a   1.000
_cell.length_b   1.000
_cell.length_c   1.000
_cell.angle_alpha   90.00
_cell.angle_beta   90.00
_cell.angle_gamma   90.00
#
_symmetry.space_group_name_H-M   'P 1'
#
loop_
_entity.id
_entity.type
_entity.pdbx_description
1 polymer ?
#
loop_
_entity_poly.entity_id
_entity_poly.type
_entity_poly.pdbx_seq_one_letter_code
_entity_poly.pdbx_strand_id
1 'polypeptide(L)'
;MTTQKQELTKERIVGIIAQGKAKSLTDISKSLGYKGSVSGSLSKKIKALVPEIDKLLKTNIILQELTCPATTPIPKNPLWKSPAKSPVRKCKYPRHPKNPYRQNSGYGLVFDILASHKDGLRRDQLVSLYSKASGKVVGKGASWDVAVIVSPDEDGSKHRSAKEGYYVEKGCGGFLKIHFR
;
A
#
# COMPACT_ATOMS: atom_id res chain seq x y z
N MET A 1 -5.99 10.79 29.21
CA MET A 1 -7.35 11.26 28.86
C MET A 1 -8.11 10.14 28.17
N THR A 2 -8.94 9.43 28.93
CA THR A 2 -9.83 8.37 28.44
C THR A 2 -10.98 9.00 27.68
N THR A 3 -10.93 8.99 26.35
CA THR A 3 -12.07 9.39 25.51
C THR A 3 -13.23 8.45 25.79
N GLN A 4 -14.21 8.90 26.58
CA GLN A 4 -15.46 8.19 26.79
C GLN A 4 -16.13 8.02 25.43
N LYS A 5 -16.32 6.77 25.03
CA LYS A 5 -17.04 6.40 23.82
C LYS A 5 -18.51 6.71 24.04
N GLN A 6 -18.98 7.81 23.47
CA GLN A 6 -20.37 8.22 23.60
C GLN A 6 -21.30 7.27 22.85
N GLU A 7 -22.50 7.07 23.39
CA GLU A 7 -23.50 6.17 22.81
C GLU A 7 -23.99 6.67 21.44
N LEU A 8 -24.22 5.73 20.53
CA LEU A 8 -24.61 5.99 19.15
C LEU A 8 -26.15 6.15 19.08
N THR A 9 -26.67 7.33 19.42
CA THR A 9 -28.10 7.63 19.34
C THR A 9 -28.45 8.45 18.09
N LYS A 10 -29.69 8.28 17.59
CA LYS A 10 -30.21 8.98 16.41
C LYS A 10 -30.15 10.51 16.59
N GLU A 11 -30.59 10.99 17.74
CA GLU A 11 -30.66 12.41 18.08
C GLU A 11 -29.29 13.08 18.03
N ARG A 12 -28.25 12.37 18.51
CA ARG A 12 -26.89 12.90 18.51
C ARG A 12 -26.32 13.03 17.10
N ILE A 13 -26.57 12.03 16.25
CA ILE A 13 -26.17 12.05 14.84
C ILE A 13 -26.83 13.23 14.12
N VAL A 14 -28.14 13.43 14.31
CA VAL A 14 -28.88 14.56 13.71
C VAL A 14 -28.37 15.90 14.26
N GLY A 15 -28.09 16.00 15.56
CA GLY A 15 -27.54 17.21 16.17
C GLY A 15 -26.17 17.59 15.61
N ILE A 16 -25.29 16.62 15.36
CA ILE A 16 -23.98 16.85 14.73
C ILE A 16 -24.12 17.36 13.29
N ILE A 17 -25.09 16.82 12.54
CA ILE A 17 -25.37 17.25 11.17
C ILE A 17 -25.96 18.67 11.17
N ALA A 18 -26.90 18.96 12.08
CA ALA A 18 -27.53 20.27 12.22
C ALA A 18 -26.54 21.38 12.61
N GLN A 19 -25.46 21.03 13.33
CA GLN A 19 -24.36 21.96 13.63
C GLN A 19 -23.51 22.33 12.41
N GLY A 20 -23.74 21.71 11.24
CA GLY A 20 -22.99 21.99 10.01
C GLY A 20 -21.55 21.46 10.03
N LYS A 21 -21.09 20.80 11.09
CA LYS A 21 -19.67 20.43 11.26
C LYS A 21 -19.28 19.14 10.53
N ALA A 22 -20.25 18.28 10.20
CA ALA A 22 -19.98 16.98 9.60
C ALA A 22 -20.25 16.94 8.10
N LYS A 23 -19.21 16.61 7.33
CA LYS A 23 -19.27 16.44 5.86
C LYS A 23 -19.34 14.97 5.45
N SER A 24 -18.97 14.07 6.34
CA SER A 24 -18.90 12.63 6.07
C SER A 24 -19.28 11.82 7.31
N LEU A 25 -19.62 10.54 7.10
CA LEU A 25 -19.81 9.57 8.20
C LEU A 25 -18.59 9.51 9.12
N THR A 26 -17.39 9.75 8.57
CA THR A 26 -16.14 9.82 9.34
C THR A 26 -16.12 11.00 10.29
N ASP A 27 -16.60 12.16 9.88
CA ASP A 27 -16.65 13.34 10.73
C ASP A 27 -17.70 13.20 11.83
N ILE A 28 -18.81 12.52 11.54
CA ILE A 28 -19.79 12.12 12.56
C ILE A 28 -19.12 11.18 13.57
N SER A 29 -18.41 10.16 13.11
CA SER A 29 -17.73 9.21 14.01
C SER A 29 -16.66 9.88 14.89
N LYS A 30 -15.88 10.82 14.33
CA LYS A 30 -14.87 11.59 15.06
C LYS A 30 -15.51 12.48 16.11
N SER A 31 -16.64 13.12 15.79
CA SER A 31 -17.41 13.94 16.72
C SER A 31 -17.99 13.12 17.89
N LEU A 32 -18.19 11.82 17.69
CA LEU A 32 -18.60 10.86 18.71
C LEU A 32 -17.42 10.23 19.48
N GLY A 33 -16.18 10.66 19.20
CA GLY A 33 -14.98 10.21 19.89
C GLY A 33 -14.33 8.95 19.30
N TYR A 34 -14.76 8.46 18.13
CA TYR A 34 -14.09 7.35 17.44
C TYR A 34 -12.80 7.83 16.78
N LYS A 35 -11.74 7.02 16.88
CA LYS A 35 -10.45 7.29 16.24
C LYS A 35 -10.33 6.52 14.92
N GLY A 36 -9.80 7.19 13.89
CA GLY A 36 -9.55 6.58 12.58
C GLY A 36 -10.74 6.65 11.62
N SER A 37 -10.69 5.84 10.58
CA SER A 37 -11.75 5.73 9.57
C SER A 37 -12.94 4.92 10.10
N VAL A 38 -14.15 5.24 9.62
CA VAL A 38 -15.37 4.50 9.99
C VAL A 38 -15.25 3.07 9.52
N SER A 39 -15.41 2.11 10.44
CA SER A 39 -15.52 0.70 10.07
C SER A 39 -16.84 0.44 9.33
N GLY A 40 -16.85 -0.48 8.36
CA GLY A 40 -18.05 -0.78 7.58
C GLY A 40 -19.26 -1.16 8.43
N SER A 41 -19.04 -1.85 9.56
CA SER A 41 -20.07 -2.20 10.53
C SER A 41 -20.65 -0.96 11.24
N LEU A 42 -19.83 0.04 11.57
CA LEU A 42 -20.29 1.29 12.16
C LEU A 42 -21.07 2.14 11.16
N SER A 43 -20.62 2.19 9.90
CA SER A 43 -21.35 2.86 8.81
C SER A 43 -22.75 2.26 8.62
N LYS A 44 -22.87 0.92 8.66
CA LYS A 44 -24.18 0.24 8.57
C LYS A 44 -25.10 0.61 9.74
N LYS A 45 -24.57 0.66 10.97
CA LYS A 45 -25.34 1.06 12.15
C LYS A 45 -25.82 2.51 12.06
N ILE A 46 -24.95 3.43 11.63
CA ILE A 46 -25.31 4.84 11.44
C ILE A 46 -26.41 4.99 10.38
N LYS A 47 -26.29 4.29 9.24
CA LYS A 47 -27.32 4.31 8.18
C LYS A 47 -28.63 3.66 8.61
N ALA A 48 -28.59 2.64 9.45
CA ALA A 48 -29.81 2.04 10.00
C ALA A 48 -30.54 3.01 10.95
N LEU A 49 -29.80 3.78 11.75
CA LEU A 49 -30.37 4.78 12.67
C LEU A 49 -30.89 6.03 11.94
N VAL A 50 -30.24 6.41 10.84
CA VAL A 50 -30.62 7.55 10.00
C VAL A 50 -30.57 7.13 8.51
N PRO A 51 -31.66 6.57 7.97
CA PRO A 51 -31.71 6.07 6.59
C PRO A 51 -31.45 7.14 5.53
N GLU A 52 -31.76 8.40 5.85
CA GLU A 52 -31.61 9.54 4.94
C GLU A 52 -30.29 10.31 5.12
N ILE A 53 -29.35 9.77 5.89
CA ILE A 53 -28.10 10.47 6.24
C ILE A 53 -27.28 10.91 5.02
N ASP A 54 -27.30 10.11 3.96
CA ASP A 54 -26.59 10.41 2.72
C ASP A 54 -27.18 11.64 2.01
N LYS A 55 -28.49 11.90 2.15
CA LYS A 55 -29.14 13.11 1.61
C LYS A 55 -28.77 14.33 2.46
N LEU A 56 -28.87 14.21 3.79
CA LEU A 56 -28.56 15.30 4.73
C LEU A 56 -27.10 15.76 4.62
N LEU A 57 -26.16 14.83 4.48
CA LEU A 57 -24.74 15.15 4.29
C LEU A 57 -24.49 15.88 2.97
N LYS A 58 -25.16 15.48 1.88
CA LYS A 58 -25.06 16.19 0.58
C LYS A 58 -25.58 17.61 0.66
N THR A 59 -26.73 17.83 1.31
CA THR A 59 -27.29 19.18 1.50
C THR A 59 -26.35 20.06 2.33
N ASN A 60 -25.71 19.50 3.36
CA ASN A 60 -24.81 20.25 4.23
C ASN A 60 -23.50 20.65 3.51
N ILE A 61 -22.99 19.80 2.63
CA ILE A 61 -21.86 20.13 1.76
C ILE A 61 -22.20 21.34 0.88
N ILE A 62 -23.39 21.34 0.26
CA ILE A 62 -23.84 22.43 -0.62
C ILE A 62 -24.03 23.75 0.16
N LEU A 63 -24.64 23.70 1.34
CA LEU A 63 -24.86 24.91 2.17
C LEU A 63 -23.54 25.53 2.68
N GLN A 64 -22.53 24.71 2.98
CA GLN A 64 -21.20 25.21 3.33
C GLN A 64 -20.43 25.77 2.15
N GLU A 65 -20.64 25.24 0.94
CA GLU A 65 -20.04 25.80 -0.28
C GLU A 65 -20.60 27.20 -0.61
N LEU A 66 -21.81 27.52 -0.16
CA LEU A 66 -22.46 28.82 -0.39
C LEU A 66 -22.08 29.91 0.62
N THR A 67 -21.40 29.57 1.74
CA THR A 67 -21.14 30.49 2.86
C THR A 67 -19.68 30.91 3.05
N CYS A 68 -18.76 30.49 2.18
CA CYS A 68 -17.33 30.85 2.27
C CYS A 68 -16.79 31.34 0.91
N PRO A 69 -16.05 32.46 0.85
CA PRO A 69 -15.39 32.89 -0.38
C PRO A 69 -14.33 31.87 -0.79
N ALA A 70 -14.45 31.39 -2.03
CA ALA A 70 -13.47 30.65 -2.83
C ALA A 70 -12.28 30.06 -2.05
N THR A 71 -12.52 28.93 -1.37
CA THR A 71 -11.42 27.99 -1.12
C THR A 71 -11.17 27.29 -2.45
N THR A 72 -9.99 27.55 -3.03
CA THR A 72 -9.43 26.92 -4.22
C THR A 72 -9.84 25.44 -4.35
N PRO A 73 -10.21 24.98 -5.56
CA PRO A 73 -10.61 23.60 -5.77
C PRO A 73 -9.49 22.67 -5.30
N ILE A 74 -9.80 21.83 -4.31
CA ILE A 74 -8.94 20.71 -3.93
C ILE A 74 -8.81 19.85 -5.19
N PRO A 75 -7.61 19.70 -5.77
CA PRO A 75 -7.45 18.92 -6.99
C PRO A 75 -7.91 17.49 -6.74
N LYS A 76 -8.84 17.04 -7.58
CA LYS A 76 -9.26 15.64 -7.72
C LYS A 76 -8.03 14.76 -7.80
N ASN A 77 -7.74 14.03 -6.72
CA ASN A 77 -6.62 13.09 -6.55
C ASN A 77 -5.24 13.67 -6.94
N PRO A 78 -4.23 13.67 -6.05
CA PRO A 78 -2.88 13.63 -6.58
C PRO A 78 -2.79 12.33 -7.38
N LEU A 79 -2.81 12.46 -8.71
CA LEU A 79 -2.26 11.48 -9.63
C LEU A 79 -0.98 11.03 -8.94
N TRP A 80 -0.97 9.78 -8.48
CA TRP A 80 0.12 9.23 -7.69
C TRP A 80 1.36 9.42 -8.56
N LYS A 81 2.10 10.52 -8.32
CA LYS A 81 3.35 10.76 -9.00
C LYS A 81 4.17 9.57 -8.56
N SER A 82 4.34 8.62 -9.49
CA SER A 82 5.17 7.47 -9.25
C SER A 82 6.48 8.03 -8.70
N PRO A 83 6.95 7.57 -7.53
CA PRO A 83 8.15 8.13 -6.94
C PRO A 83 9.22 8.17 -8.04
N ALA A 84 9.81 9.36 -8.24
CA ALA A 84 10.82 9.56 -9.26
C ALA A 84 11.79 8.40 -9.19
N LYS A 85 11.98 7.68 -10.31
CA LYS A 85 12.87 6.52 -10.36
C LYS A 85 14.22 6.98 -9.81
N SER A 86 14.56 6.52 -8.61
CA SER A 86 15.86 6.77 -8.03
C SER A 86 16.89 6.35 -9.09
N PRO A 87 17.86 7.19 -9.45
CA PRO A 87 18.85 6.80 -10.44
C PRO A 87 19.49 5.51 -9.94
N VAL A 88 19.34 4.44 -10.74
CA VAL A 88 19.98 3.16 -10.46
C VAL A 88 21.48 3.45 -10.53
N ARG A 89 22.12 3.52 -9.35
CA ARG A 89 23.57 3.65 -9.26
C ARG A 89 24.19 2.54 -10.10
N LYS A 90 25.27 2.83 -10.84
CA LYS A 90 25.99 1.85 -11.68
C LYS A 90 26.12 0.55 -10.89
N CYS A 91 25.34 -0.45 -11.29
CA CYS A 91 25.10 -1.57 -10.42
C CYS A 91 26.30 -2.51 -10.48
N LYS A 92 26.78 -2.97 -9.32
CA LYS A 92 27.90 -3.93 -9.22
C LYS A 92 27.58 -5.26 -9.93
N TYR A 93 26.30 -5.54 -10.15
CA TYR A 93 25.80 -6.78 -10.71
C TYR A 93 25.53 -6.61 -12.20
N PRO A 94 26.23 -7.33 -13.09
CA PRO A 94 25.94 -7.33 -14.51
C PRO A 94 24.58 -7.98 -14.76
N ARG A 95 23.87 -7.50 -15.79
CA ARG A 95 22.56 -8.05 -16.13
C ARG A 95 22.71 -9.46 -16.72
N HIS A 96 21.96 -10.41 -16.17
CA HIS A 96 21.97 -11.79 -16.65
C HIS A 96 21.19 -11.90 -17.98
N PRO A 97 21.70 -12.64 -18.98
CA PRO A 97 21.04 -12.75 -20.29
C PRO A 97 19.65 -13.37 -20.23
N LYS A 98 19.41 -14.28 -19.28
CA LYS A 98 18.09 -14.90 -19.03
C LYS A 98 17.16 -14.08 -18.12
N ASN A 99 17.48 -12.83 -17.81
CA ASN A 99 16.66 -12.00 -16.92
C ASN A 99 15.35 -11.56 -17.61
N PRO A 100 14.17 -12.04 -17.18
CA PRO A 100 12.90 -11.77 -17.86
C PRO A 100 12.30 -10.39 -17.51
N TYR A 101 12.92 -9.65 -16.59
CA TYR A 101 12.40 -8.36 -16.12
C TYR A 101 12.97 -7.20 -16.94
N ARG A 102 12.23 -6.09 -16.99
CA ARG A 102 12.64 -4.87 -17.71
C ARG A 102 13.96 -4.29 -17.18
N GLN A 103 14.70 -3.61 -18.05
CA GLN A 103 15.93 -2.90 -17.69
C GLN A 103 15.67 -1.86 -16.59
N ASN A 104 16.61 -1.74 -15.65
CA ASN A 104 16.53 -0.81 -14.52
C ASN A 104 15.30 -1.04 -13.61
N SER A 105 14.74 -2.25 -13.56
CA SER A 105 13.74 -2.62 -12.57
C SER A 105 14.35 -3.17 -11.29
N GLY A 106 13.67 -2.95 -10.17
CA GLY A 106 14.04 -3.56 -8.89
C GLY A 106 14.04 -5.09 -8.96
N TYR A 107 13.03 -5.68 -9.59
CA TYR A 107 12.93 -7.13 -9.83
C TYR A 107 14.12 -7.65 -10.64
N GLY A 108 14.44 -6.98 -11.76
CA GLY A 108 15.59 -7.35 -12.59
C GLY A 108 16.89 -7.32 -11.80
N LEU A 109 17.08 -6.29 -10.97
CA LEU A 109 18.28 -6.20 -10.13
C LEU A 109 18.35 -7.32 -9.07
N VAL A 110 17.26 -7.64 -8.38
CA VAL A 110 17.23 -8.77 -7.43
C VAL A 110 17.55 -10.08 -8.14
N PHE A 111 17.01 -10.29 -9.34
CA PHE A 111 17.31 -11.45 -10.18
C PHE A 111 18.79 -11.52 -10.53
N ASP A 112 19.39 -10.41 -10.98
CA ASP A 112 20.81 -10.36 -11.36
C ASP A 112 21.73 -10.61 -10.16
N ILE A 113 21.37 -10.09 -8.97
CA ILE A 113 22.09 -10.38 -7.72
C ILE A 113 22.05 -11.88 -7.43
N LEU A 114 20.87 -12.50 -7.48
CA LEU A 114 20.72 -13.92 -7.18
C LEU A 114 21.44 -14.79 -8.22
N ALA A 115 21.33 -14.45 -9.51
CA ALA A 115 22.02 -15.12 -10.61
C ALA A 115 23.55 -15.03 -10.53
N SER A 116 24.07 -13.95 -9.93
CA SER A 116 25.52 -13.78 -9.73
C SER A 116 26.09 -14.70 -8.63
N HIS A 117 25.24 -15.27 -7.76
CA HIS A 117 25.66 -16.15 -6.65
C HIS A 117 25.20 -17.59 -6.92
N LYS A 118 26.04 -18.36 -7.63
CA LYS A 118 25.74 -19.73 -8.05
C LYS A 118 25.49 -20.71 -6.89
N ASP A 119 26.11 -20.45 -5.75
CA ASP A 119 25.96 -21.24 -4.52
C ASP A 119 24.69 -20.89 -3.73
N GLY A 120 23.97 -19.87 -4.19
CA GLY A 120 22.78 -19.34 -3.54
C GLY A 120 23.11 -18.31 -2.46
N LEU A 121 22.05 -17.69 -1.94
CA LEU A 121 22.12 -16.68 -0.89
C LEU A 121 21.01 -16.90 0.12
N ARG A 122 21.28 -16.56 1.39
CA ARG A 122 20.19 -16.46 2.36
C ARG A 122 19.33 -15.24 2.06
N ARG A 123 18.03 -15.33 2.38
CA ARG A 123 17.05 -14.26 2.08
C ARG A 123 17.43 -12.91 2.68
N ASP A 124 17.92 -12.89 3.92
CA ASP A 124 18.40 -11.71 4.63
C ASP A 124 19.61 -11.06 3.92
N GLN A 125 20.56 -11.88 3.47
CA GLN A 125 21.71 -11.43 2.69
C GLN A 125 21.27 -10.84 1.35
N LEU A 126 20.34 -11.50 0.64
CA LEU A 126 19.79 -11.01 -0.62
C LEU A 126 19.09 -9.65 -0.46
N VAL A 127 18.29 -9.48 0.60
CA VAL A 127 17.65 -8.19 0.92
C VAL A 127 18.68 -7.11 1.22
N SER A 128 19.73 -7.45 1.97
CA SER A 128 20.83 -6.52 2.31
C SER A 128 21.61 -6.07 1.07
N LEU A 129 22.00 -7.00 0.19
CA LEU A 129 22.69 -6.70 -1.06
C LEU A 129 21.83 -5.86 -1.99
N TYR A 130 20.54 -6.21 -2.13
CA TYR A 130 19.60 -5.45 -2.94
C TYR A 130 19.37 -4.03 -2.41
N SER A 131 19.23 -3.88 -1.09
CA SER A 131 19.09 -2.57 -0.45
C SER A 131 20.31 -1.67 -0.74
N LYS A 132 21.52 -2.21 -0.60
CA LYS A 132 22.77 -1.49 -0.93
C LYS A 132 22.85 -1.12 -2.41
N ALA A 133 22.47 -2.03 -3.30
CA ALA A 133 22.56 -1.84 -4.75
C ALA A 133 21.49 -0.87 -5.30
N SER A 134 20.28 -0.91 -4.77
CA SER A 134 19.14 -0.09 -5.21
C SER A 134 19.02 1.25 -4.48
N GLY A 135 19.66 1.39 -3.31
CA GLY A 135 19.47 2.52 -2.41
C GLY A 135 18.13 2.52 -1.67
N LYS A 136 17.34 1.43 -1.75
CA LYS A 136 16.06 1.30 -1.05
C LYS A 136 16.27 0.94 0.42
N VAL A 137 15.43 1.47 1.30
CA VAL A 137 15.43 1.13 2.73
C VAL A 137 14.99 -0.32 2.94
N VAL A 138 15.70 -1.03 3.82
CA VAL A 138 15.38 -2.40 4.26
C VAL A 138 13.98 -2.41 4.92
N GLY A 139 13.13 -3.37 4.57
CA GLY A 139 11.81 -3.54 5.19
C GLY A 139 10.63 -3.42 4.21
N LYS A 140 10.24 -2.21 3.80
CA LYS A 140 9.00 -2.02 3.02
C LYS A 140 9.16 -2.25 1.51
N GLY A 141 10.25 -1.77 0.92
CA GLY A 141 10.48 -1.89 -0.52
C GLY A 141 11.33 -3.11 -0.88
N ALA A 142 12.47 -3.26 -0.21
CA ALA A 142 13.46 -4.29 -0.53
C ALA A 142 12.92 -5.72 -0.35
N SER A 143 12.24 -5.97 0.77
CA SER A 143 11.71 -7.30 1.10
C SER A 143 10.58 -7.75 0.18
N TRP A 144 9.77 -6.80 -0.30
CA TRP A 144 8.68 -7.09 -1.24
C TRP A 144 9.23 -7.49 -2.61
N ASP A 145 10.19 -6.73 -3.14
CA ASP A 145 10.83 -7.05 -4.42
C ASP A 145 11.50 -8.43 -4.39
N VAL A 146 12.17 -8.76 -3.27
CA VAL A 146 12.75 -10.09 -3.05
C VAL A 146 11.68 -11.19 -2.97
N ALA A 147 10.54 -10.92 -2.32
CA ALA A 147 9.46 -11.90 -2.25
C ALA A 147 8.92 -12.28 -3.63
N VAL A 148 8.80 -11.31 -4.54
CA VAL A 148 8.38 -11.58 -5.92
C VAL A 148 9.38 -12.50 -6.61
N ILE A 149 10.68 -12.20 -6.52
CA ILE A 149 11.70 -13.00 -7.22
C ILE A 149 11.83 -14.42 -6.68
N VAL A 150 11.67 -14.60 -5.37
CA VAL A 150 11.83 -15.89 -4.67
C VAL A 150 10.55 -16.73 -4.71
N SER A 151 9.45 -16.17 -5.23
CA SER A 151 8.17 -16.86 -5.27
C SER A 151 8.08 -18.04 -6.25
N PRO A 152 8.72 -18.04 -7.44
CA PRO A 152 8.61 -19.15 -8.38
C PRO A 152 9.29 -20.41 -7.85
N ASP A 153 8.49 -21.46 -7.65
CA ASP A 153 8.97 -22.80 -7.29
C ASP A 153 8.94 -23.74 -8.52
N GLU A 154 9.52 -24.94 -8.42
CA GLU A 154 9.52 -25.94 -9.50
C GLU A 154 8.08 -26.29 -9.94
N ASP A 155 7.16 -26.38 -9.00
CA ASP A 155 5.74 -26.71 -9.21
C ASP A 155 4.92 -25.55 -9.81
N GLY A 156 5.53 -24.39 -10.03
CA GLY A 156 4.88 -23.25 -10.69
C GLY A 156 4.09 -22.30 -9.78
N SER A 157 4.09 -22.53 -8.46
CA SER A 157 3.63 -21.53 -7.49
C SER A 157 4.45 -20.26 -7.67
N LYS A 158 3.79 -19.12 -7.91
CA LYS A 158 4.46 -17.84 -8.11
C LYS A 158 3.57 -16.66 -7.74
N HIS A 159 4.20 -15.58 -7.30
CA HIS A 159 3.54 -14.29 -7.18
C HIS A 159 3.10 -13.81 -8.57
N ARG A 160 1.94 -13.14 -8.67
CA ARG A 160 1.36 -12.64 -9.95
C ARG A 160 2.32 -11.80 -10.81
N SER A 161 3.31 -11.15 -10.19
CA SER A 161 4.29 -10.30 -10.85
C SER A 161 5.58 -11.02 -11.24
N ALA A 162 5.74 -12.28 -10.81
CA ALA A 162 6.90 -13.07 -11.17
C ALA A 162 6.79 -13.56 -12.62
N LYS A 163 7.91 -13.51 -13.34
CA LYS A 163 7.99 -13.93 -14.74
C LYS A 163 8.40 -15.40 -14.85
N GLU A 164 8.10 -15.98 -16.00
CA GLU A 164 8.50 -17.35 -16.35
C GLU A 164 9.96 -17.40 -16.80
N GLY A 165 10.48 -18.62 -16.98
CA GLY A 165 11.86 -18.87 -17.43
C GLY A 165 12.85 -19.13 -16.29
N TYR A 166 12.39 -19.17 -15.03
CA TYR A 166 13.23 -19.54 -13.90
C TYR A 166 12.39 -20.08 -12.73
N TYR A 167 13.05 -20.75 -11.80
CA TYR A 167 12.53 -21.10 -10.48
C TYR A 167 13.62 -20.88 -9.41
N VAL A 168 13.22 -20.85 -8.14
CA VAL A 168 14.14 -20.69 -7.02
C VAL A 168 14.07 -21.93 -6.14
N GLU A 169 15.18 -22.66 -6.05
CA GLU A 169 15.34 -23.75 -5.11
C GLU A 169 15.54 -23.17 -3.70
N LYS A 170 14.77 -23.68 -2.74
CA LYS A 170 14.80 -23.29 -1.33
C LYS A 170 15.46 -24.41 -0.52
N GLY A 171 16.77 -24.29 -0.31
CA GLY A 171 17.56 -25.28 0.42
C GLY A 171 17.41 -25.18 1.95
N CYS A 172 17.92 -26.20 2.65
CA CYS A 172 18.02 -26.20 4.11
C CYS A 172 18.78 -24.96 4.62
N GLY A 173 18.30 -24.33 5.69
CA GLY A 173 18.90 -23.10 6.25
C GLY A 173 18.47 -21.80 5.57
N GLY A 174 17.49 -21.85 4.65
CA GLY A 174 16.92 -20.66 4.01
C GLY A 174 17.79 -20.10 2.88
N PHE A 175 18.64 -20.95 2.29
CA PHE A 175 19.39 -20.64 1.09
C PHE A 175 18.48 -20.66 -0.13
N LEU A 176 18.66 -19.67 -0.98
CA LEU A 176 17.88 -19.45 -2.19
C LEU A 176 18.84 -19.52 -3.38
N LYS A 177 18.56 -20.42 -4.31
CA LYS A 177 19.35 -20.58 -5.52
C LYS A 177 18.46 -20.47 -6.73
N ILE A 178 18.87 -19.68 -7.72
CA ILE A 178 18.08 -19.50 -8.94
C ILE A 178 18.48 -20.54 -9.98
N HIS A 179 17.47 -21.16 -10.58
CA HIS A 179 17.60 -22.13 -11.66
C HIS A 179 16.86 -21.61 -12.88
N PHE A 180 17.50 -21.68 -14.03
CA PHE A 180 16.93 -21.19 -15.27
C PHE A 180 16.29 -22.35 -16.04
N ARG A 181 15.08 -22.11 -16.56
CA ARG A 181 14.47 -23.01 -17.54
C ARG A 181 15.02 -22.74 -18.95
#